data_AF-S3Y956-F1
#
_entry.id   AF-S3Y956-F1
#
_cell.length_a   1.000
_cell.length_b   1.000
_cell.length_c   1.000
_cell.angle_alpha   90.00
_cell.angle_beta   90.00
_cell.angle_gamma   90.00
#
_symmetry.space_group_name_H-M   'P 1'
#
loop_
_entity.id
_entity.type
_entity.pdbx_description
1 polymer ?
#
loop_
_entity_poly.entity_id
_entity_poly.type
_entity_poly.pdbx_seq_one_letter_code
_entity_poly.pdbx_strand_id
1 'polypeptide(L)'
;MYTNKENSTKLIRISPSVKKRLEIFQAGDTPNLCIDRMITFFEITGYNPRYASKNPTALVEKRIEDLVKIVKSQERDIFKPILEKMSNMNSGLQDAPDYVRLMNEIRDLKEKNHQLQQQVSENEKAVSDDNAGYADKLKRLAELVKYQLNPDRFVKVKFSDEVKIPINTLQLLIKKIDEEYVL
;
A
#
# COMPACT_ATOMS: atom_id res chain seq x y z
N MET A 1 56.02 41.82 -3.89
CA MET A 1 56.60 42.02 -2.55
C MET A 1 56.58 40.68 -1.81
N TYR A 2 57.75 40.09 -1.56
CA TYR A 2 57.87 38.88 -0.74
C TYR A 2 57.76 39.27 0.73
N THR A 3 56.62 39.01 1.34
CA THR A 3 56.51 39.07 2.80
C THR A 3 57.12 37.79 3.36
N ASN A 4 58.39 37.89 3.77
CA ASN A 4 59.01 36.99 4.74
C ASN A 4 58.13 36.99 5.99
N LYS A 5 57.19 36.05 6.09
CA LYS A 5 56.59 35.69 7.38
C LYS A 5 57.70 34.99 8.14
N GLU A 6 58.26 35.69 9.10
CA GLU A 6 59.14 35.16 10.13
C GLU A 6 58.63 33.78 10.54
N ASN A 7 59.44 32.74 10.26
CA ASN A 7 59.24 31.41 10.79
C ASN A 7 59.32 31.55 12.31
N SER A 8 58.18 31.78 12.95
CA SER A 8 58.03 31.76 14.39
C SER A 8 58.34 30.34 14.82
N THR A 9 59.60 30.04 15.09
CA THR A 9 60.07 28.79 15.70
C THR A 9 59.61 28.81 17.15
N LYS A 10 58.30 28.66 17.34
CA LYS A 10 57.68 28.39 18.63
C LYS A 10 58.14 27.00 19.02
N LEU A 11 59.19 26.96 19.84
CA LEU A 11 59.72 25.73 20.40
C LEU A 11 58.71 25.17 21.40
N ILE A 12 58.22 23.96 21.13
CA ILE A 12 57.32 23.25 22.03
C ILE A 12 58.17 22.32 22.89
N ARG A 13 58.06 22.46 24.22
CA ARG A 13 58.67 21.50 25.14
C ARG A 13 57.87 20.20 25.11
N ILE A 14 58.53 19.11 24.77
CA ILE A 14 57.95 17.75 24.83
C ILE A 14 58.47 17.01 26.07
N SER A 15 57.65 16.09 26.58
CA SER A 15 58.08 15.23 27.69
C SER A 15 59.13 14.23 27.22
N PRO A 16 60.02 13.75 28.13
CA PRO A 16 61.02 12.73 27.79
C PRO A 16 60.40 11.47 27.17
N SER A 17 59.21 11.07 27.63
CA SER A 17 58.48 9.93 27.09
C SER A 17 57.99 10.16 25.65
N VAL A 18 57.55 11.38 25.31
CA VAL A 18 57.16 11.74 23.93
C VAL A 18 58.40 11.76 23.04
N LYS A 19 59.50 12.34 23.51
CA LYS A 19 60.79 12.36 22.79
C LYS A 19 61.27 10.95 22.45
N LYS A 20 61.29 10.04 23.43
CA LYS A 20 61.70 8.64 23.22
C LYS A 20 60.81 7.90 22.21
N ARG A 21 59.50 8.17 22.21
CA ARG A 21 58.60 7.59 21.19
C ARG A 21 58.92 8.15 19.81
N LEU A 22 59.13 9.46 19.68
CA LEU A 22 59.46 10.09 18.40
C LEU A 22 60.78 9.56 17.83
N GLU A 23 61.78 9.33 18.69
CA GLU A 23 63.06 8.73 18.31
C GLU A 23 62.94 7.31 17.73
N ILE A 24 61.95 6.53 18.17
CA ILE A 24 61.66 5.19 17.61
C ILE A 24 61.06 5.31 16.21
N PHE A 25 60.19 6.29 15.99
CA PHE A 25 59.48 6.45 14.72
C PHE A 25 60.27 7.23 13.66
N GLN A 26 61.28 8.01 14.06
CA GLN A 26 62.05 8.83 13.11
C GLN A 26 62.89 8.00 12.14
N ALA A 27 63.24 6.74 12.47
CA ALA A 27 63.89 5.78 11.58
C ALA A 27 65.13 6.30 10.81
N GLY A 28 65.86 7.26 11.39
CA GLY A 28 67.03 7.90 10.77
C GLY A 28 66.79 9.33 10.26
N ASP A 29 65.54 9.79 10.21
CA ASP A 29 65.17 11.15 9.83
C ASP A 29 65.22 12.15 10.99
N THR A 30 65.06 13.43 10.65
CA THR A 30 64.86 14.48 11.65
C THR A 30 63.46 14.39 12.29
N PRO A 31 63.30 14.82 13.55
CA PRO A 31 62.01 14.85 14.23
C PRO A 31 60.91 15.58 13.44
N ASN A 32 61.26 16.71 12.80
CA ASN A 32 60.30 17.50 12.02
C ASN A 32 59.80 16.72 10.79
N LEU A 33 60.72 16.09 10.05
CA LEU A 33 60.36 15.28 8.89
C LEU A 33 59.48 14.07 9.28
N CYS A 34 59.78 13.47 10.44
CA CYS A 34 58.95 12.41 10.99
C CYS A 34 57.53 12.89 11.31
N ILE A 35 57.39 14.08 11.90
CA ILE A 35 56.08 14.68 12.22
C ILE A 35 55.32 15.03 10.93
N ASP A 36 55.99 15.64 9.94
CA ASP A 36 55.36 15.99 8.67
C ASP A 36 54.79 14.75 7.96
N ARG A 37 55.55 13.64 7.91
CA ARG A 37 55.05 12.36 7.37
C ARG A 37 53.85 11.82 8.15
N MET A 38 53.89 11.94 9.48
CA MET A 38 52.78 11.50 10.33
C MET A 38 51.51 12.30 10.06
N ILE A 39 51.64 13.62 9.87
CA ILE A 39 50.52 14.51 9.53
C ILE A 39 49.98 14.15 8.14
N THR A 40 50.85 14.09 7.13
CA THR A 40 50.45 13.73 5.75
C THR A 40 49.77 12.37 5.68
N PHE A 41 50.27 11.36 6.43
CA PHE A 41 49.62 10.06 6.52
C PHE A 41 48.21 10.16 7.10
N PHE A 42 48.04 10.93 8.18
CA PHE A 42 46.72 11.14 8.78
C PHE A 42 45.76 11.86 7.84
N GLU A 43 46.22 12.91 7.17
CA GLU A 43 45.40 13.68 6.22
C GLU A 43 44.92 12.84 5.04
N ILE A 44 45.79 11.97 4.49
CA ILE A 44 45.45 11.12 3.34
C ILE A 44 44.57 9.93 3.76
N THR A 45 44.89 9.30 4.89
CA THR A 45 44.32 7.98 5.23
C THR A 45 43.23 8.03 6.31
N GLY A 46 43.17 9.08 7.12
CA GLY A 46 42.33 9.17 8.31
C GLY A 46 42.72 8.23 9.46
N TYR A 47 43.84 7.49 9.35
CA TYR A 47 44.28 6.51 10.34
C TYR A 47 45.36 7.04 11.28
N ASN A 48 45.45 6.45 12.48
CA ASN A 48 46.46 6.82 13.48
C ASN A 48 47.89 6.72 12.90
N PRO A 49 48.71 7.79 12.95
CA PRO A 49 50.07 7.80 12.40
C PRO A 49 51.05 6.79 13.00
N ARG A 50 50.68 6.12 14.10
CA ARG A 50 51.42 4.95 14.58
C ARG A 50 51.51 3.81 13.55
N TYR A 51 50.58 3.77 12.60
CA TYR A 51 50.58 2.83 11.48
C TYR A 51 51.35 3.36 10.25
N ALA A 52 51.87 4.59 10.29
CA ALA A 52 52.63 5.19 9.20
C ALA A 52 53.99 4.50 8.94
N SER A 53 54.29 3.40 9.65
CA SER A 53 55.58 2.72 9.57
C SER A 53 55.69 1.64 8.48
N LYS A 54 54.64 1.33 7.71
CA LYS A 54 54.75 0.46 6.53
C LYS A 54 53.76 0.87 5.43
N ASN A 55 54.29 1.55 4.42
CA ASN A 55 53.73 1.80 3.08
C ASN A 55 52.17 1.88 3.01
N PRO A 56 51.56 3.05 3.31
CA PRO A 56 50.09 3.24 3.30
C PRO A 56 49.40 2.75 2.04
N THR A 57 50.05 2.91 0.88
CA THR A 57 49.51 2.53 -0.43
C THR A 57 49.25 1.03 -0.51
N ALA A 58 50.17 0.19 -0.03
CA ALA A 58 50.03 -1.26 -0.06
C ALA A 58 48.84 -1.77 0.78
N LEU A 59 48.51 -1.08 1.88
CA LEU A 59 47.35 -1.43 2.70
C LEU A 59 46.03 -1.13 1.98
N VAL A 60 45.97 0.01 1.27
CA VAL A 60 44.82 0.39 0.47
C VAL A 60 44.65 -0.56 -0.71
N GLU A 61 45.74 -0.88 -1.43
CA GLU A 61 45.75 -1.83 -2.55
C GLU A 61 45.22 -3.21 -2.13
N LYS A 62 45.71 -3.76 -1.01
CA LYS A 62 45.21 -5.04 -0.50
C LYS A 62 43.72 -5.00 -0.17
N ARG A 63 43.23 -3.92 0.45
CA ARG A 63 41.81 -3.78 0.78
C ARG A 63 40.94 -3.67 -0.46
N ILE A 64 41.40 -2.96 -1.49
CA ILE A 64 40.71 -2.89 -2.78
C ILE A 64 40.64 -4.29 -3.40
N GLU A 65 41.73 -5.05 -3.38
CA GLU A 65 41.77 -6.42 -3.87
C GLU A 65 40.76 -7.33 -3.14
N ASP A 66 40.73 -7.25 -1.80
CA ASP A 66 39.80 -8.03 -0.98
C ASP A 66 38.34 -7.65 -1.28
N LEU A 67 38.02 -6.36 -1.44
CA LEU A 67 36.68 -5.92 -1.82
C LEU A 67 36.27 -6.44 -3.20
N VAL A 68 37.17 -6.39 -4.18
CA VAL A 68 36.92 -6.93 -5.53
C VAL A 68 36.63 -8.44 -5.48
N LYS A 69 37.36 -9.20 -4.65
CA LYS A 69 37.12 -10.64 -4.46
C LYS A 69 35.74 -10.90 -3.85
N ILE A 70 35.35 -10.13 -2.84
CA ILE A 70 34.04 -10.24 -2.19
C ILE A 70 32.92 -9.97 -3.21
N VAL A 71 32.99 -8.86 -3.95
CA VAL A 71 31.98 -8.51 -4.95
C VAL A 71 31.85 -9.59 -6.03
N LYS A 72 32.98 -10.06 -6.58
CA LYS A 72 32.96 -11.14 -7.59
C LYS A 72 32.41 -12.47 -7.06
N SER A 73 32.61 -12.77 -5.78
CA SER A 73 31.99 -13.95 -5.15
C SER A 73 30.49 -13.74 -4.97
N GLN A 74 30.05 -12.57 -4.48
CA GLN A 74 28.62 -12.26 -4.35
C GLN A 74 27.89 -12.32 -5.71
N GLU A 75 28.49 -11.79 -6.77
CA GLU A 75 27.94 -11.89 -8.13
C GLU A 75 27.74 -13.34 -8.58
N ARG A 76 28.74 -14.19 -8.36
CA ARG A 76 28.73 -15.59 -8.80
C ARG A 76 27.82 -16.47 -7.95
N ASP A 77 27.90 -16.32 -6.63
CA ASP A 77 27.36 -17.29 -5.69
C ASP A 77 25.96 -16.90 -5.20
N ILE A 78 25.60 -15.60 -5.28
CA ILE A 78 24.31 -15.08 -4.83
C ILE A 78 23.50 -14.51 -5.99
N PHE A 79 24.01 -13.50 -6.67
CA PHE A 79 23.21 -12.72 -7.62
C PHE A 79 22.88 -13.51 -8.90
N LYS A 80 23.85 -14.24 -9.46
CA LYS A 80 23.66 -15.00 -10.71
C LYS A 80 22.61 -16.13 -10.56
N PRO A 81 22.64 -16.98 -9.53
CA PRO A 81 21.59 -17.99 -9.33
C PRO A 81 20.19 -17.39 -9.14
N ILE A 82 20.08 -16.27 -8.44
CA ILE A 82 18.81 -15.56 -8.25
C ILE A 82 18.28 -15.07 -9.61
N LEU A 83 19.14 -14.47 -10.44
CA LEU A 83 18.76 -13.97 -11.77
C LEU A 83 18.34 -15.10 -12.72
N GLU A 84 19.05 -16.22 -12.70
CA GLU A 84 18.70 -17.42 -13.49
C GLU A 84 17.35 -18.00 -13.04
N LYS A 85 17.12 -18.11 -11.72
CA LYS A 85 15.85 -18.59 -11.17
C LYS A 85 14.67 -17.69 -11.57
N MET A 86 14.85 -16.36 -11.52
CA MET A 86 13.81 -15.41 -11.93
C MET A 86 13.50 -15.51 -13.43
N SER A 87 14.52 -15.62 -14.28
CA SER A 87 14.34 -15.80 -15.72
C SER A 87 13.57 -17.08 -16.05
N ASN A 88 13.87 -18.18 -15.35
CA ASN A 88 13.19 -19.46 -15.56
C ASN A 88 11.72 -19.47 -15.07
N MET A 89 11.39 -18.67 -14.05
CA MET A 89 9.99 -18.52 -13.60
C MET A 89 9.15 -17.73 -14.61
N ASN A 90 9.75 -16.76 -15.31
CA ASN A 90 9.06 -15.97 -16.33
C ASN A 90 8.85 -16.73 -17.65
N SER A 91 9.76 -17.63 -18.03
CA SER A 91 9.62 -18.43 -19.25
C SER A 91 8.65 -19.61 -19.10
N GLY A 92 8.59 -20.25 -17.91
CA GLY A 92 7.69 -21.38 -17.68
C GLY A 92 6.19 -21.03 -17.67
N LEU A 93 5.82 -19.76 -17.48
CA LEU A 93 4.43 -19.34 -17.40
C LEU A 93 3.79 -19.08 -18.77
N GLN A 94 4.56 -18.73 -19.80
CA GLN A 94 4.03 -18.39 -21.13
C GLN A 94 3.90 -19.60 -22.06
N ASP A 95 4.73 -20.64 -21.89
CA ASP A 95 4.73 -21.83 -22.74
C ASP A 95 4.01 -23.04 -22.11
N ALA A 96 3.45 -22.91 -20.91
CA ALA A 96 2.72 -24.00 -20.28
C ALA A 96 1.32 -24.18 -20.90
N PRO A 97 0.93 -25.39 -21.34
CA PRO A 97 -0.44 -25.66 -21.83
C PRO A 97 -1.52 -25.30 -20.79
N ASP A 98 -1.16 -25.28 -19.51
CA ASP A 98 -2.02 -24.83 -18.42
C ASP A 98 -2.32 -23.32 -18.45
N TYR A 99 -1.45 -22.47 -19.01
CA TYR A 99 -1.71 -21.04 -19.13
C TYR A 99 -2.78 -20.74 -20.18
N VAL A 100 -2.72 -21.39 -21.34
CA VAL A 100 -3.76 -21.25 -22.38
C VAL A 100 -5.11 -21.76 -21.87
N ARG A 101 -5.12 -22.89 -21.15
CA ARG A 101 -6.33 -23.42 -20.51
C ARG A 101 -6.91 -22.40 -19.51
N LEU A 102 -6.07 -21.86 -18.63
CA LEU A 102 -6.48 -20.86 -17.64
C LEU A 102 -7.02 -19.58 -18.29
N MET A 103 -6.38 -19.09 -19.35
CA MET A 103 -6.85 -17.90 -20.07
C MET A 103 -8.19 -18.11 -20.75
N ASN A 104 -8.45 -19.31 -21.29
CA ASN A 104 -9.75 -19.66 -21.84
C ASN A 104 -10.81 -19.75 -20.74
N GLU A 105 -10.50 -20.39 -19.61
CA GLU A 105 -11.41 -20.49 -18.46
C GLU A 105 -11.76 -19.11 -17.89
N ILE A 106 -10.78 -18.20 -17.80
CA ILE A 106 -11.02 -16.80 -17.41
C ILE A 106 -11.95 -16.09 -18.38
N ARG A 107 -11.82 -16.35 -19.69
CA ARG A 107 -12.71 -15.76 -20.71
C ARG A 107 -14.14 -16.26 -20.52
N ASP A 108 -14.32 -17.57 -20.40
CA ASP A 108 -15.63 -18.21 -20.27
C ASP A 108 -16.32 -17.77 -18.96
N LEU A 109 -15.56 -17.68 -17.87
CA LEU A 109 -16.06 -17.17 -16.59
C LEU A 109 -16.49 -15.70 -16.67
N LYS A 110 -15.74 -14.85 -17.38
CA LYS A 110 -16.13 -13.45 -17.59
C LYS A 110 -17.42 -13.34 -18.40
N GLU A 111 -17.56 -14.13 -19.45
CA GLU A 111 -18.77 -14.14 -20.28
C GLU A 111 -19.99 -14.63 -19.47
N LYS A 112 -19.84 -15.73 -18.74
CA LYS A 112 -20.91 -16.25 -17.86
C LYS A 112 -21.30 -15.25 -16.78
N ASN A 113 -20.33 -14.53 -16.20
CA ASN A 113 -20.60 -13.51 -15.20
C ASN A 113 -21.37 -12.33 -15.81
N HIS A 114 -21.04 -11.91 -17.04
CA HIS A 114 -21.80 -10.89 -17.76
C HIS A 114 -23.25 -11.32 -18.02
N GLN A 115 -23.45 -12.57 -18.48
CA GLN A 115 -24.78 -13.12 -18.71
C GLN A 115 -25.62 -13.19 -17.42
N LEU A 116 -25.01 -13.62 -16.30
CA LEU A 116 -25.70 -13.68 -15.01
C LEU A 116 -26.09 -12.28 -14.51
N GLN A 117 -25.22 -11.28 -14.67
CA GLN A 117 -25.55 -9.90 -14.31
C GLN A 117 -26.73 -9.37 -15.12
N GLN A 118 -26.79 -9.68 -16.42
CA GLN A 118 -27.91 -9.31 -17.26
C GLN A 118 -29.22 -10.00 -16.80
N GLN A 119 -29.18 -11.31 -16.54
CA GLN A 119 -30.36 -12.04 -16.05
C GLN A 119 -30.87 -11.50 -14.71
N VAL A 120 -29.97 -11.14 -13.79
CA VAL A 120 -30.35 -10.53 -12.51
C VAL A 120 -31.08 -9.20 -12.76
N SER A 121 -30.54 -8.35 -13.62
CA SER A 121 -31.16 -7.06 -13.95
C SER A 121 -32.53 -7.21 -14.62
N GLU A 122 -32.69 -8.17 -15.52
CA GLU A 122 -33.97 -8.48 -16.18
C GLU A 122 -35.01 -9.00 -15.17
N ASN A 123 -34.59 -9.88 -14.26
CA ASN A 123 -35.47 -10.40 -13.21
C ASN A 123 -35.89 -9.33 -12.21
N GLU A 124 -34.96 -8.44 -11.79
CA GLU A 124 -35.28 -7.32 -10.91
C GLU A 124 -36.33 -6.39 -11.55
N LYS A 125 -36.18 -6.11 -12.85
CA LYS A 125 -37.15 -5.32 -13.60
C LYS A 125 -38.52 -6.01 -13.68
N ALA A 126 -38.54 -7.31 -13.99
CA ALA A 126 -39.79 -8.07 -14.05
C ALA A 126 -40.54 -8.09 -12.70
N VAL A 127 -39.82 -8.29 -11.59
CA VAL A 127 -40.41 -8.24 -10.24
C VAL A 127 -40.91 -6.83 -9.90
N SER A 128 -40.17 -5.79 -10.30
CA SER A 128 -40.60 -4.40 -10.11
C SER A 128 -41.89 -4.08 -10.87
N ASP A 129 -41.99 -4.51 -12.14
CA ASP A 129 -43.17 -4.30 -12.98
C ASP A 129 -44.39 -5.07 -12.45
N ASP A 130 -44.20 -6.32 -12.02
CA ASP A 130 -45.26 -7.11 -11.38
C ASP A 130 -45.74 -6.48 -10.07
N ASN A 131 -44.82 -6.04 -9.21
CA ASN A 131 -45.15 -5.36 -7.96
C ASN A 131 -45.90 -4.05 -8.20
N ALA A 132 -45.53 -3.27 -9.22
CA ALA A 132 -46.26 -2.07 -9.61
C ALA A 132 -47.69 -2.41 -10.06
N GLY A 133 -47.87 -3.50 -10.81
CA GLY A 133 -49.18 -4.00 -11.19
C GLY A 133 -50.05 -4.45 -10.00
N TYR A 134 -49.45 -5.12 -9.00
CA TYR A 134 -50.16 -5.49 -7.77
C TYR A 134 -50.50 -4.27 -6.91
N ALA A 135 -49.61 -3.29 -6.81
CA ALA A 135 -49.87 -2.04 -6.11
C ALA A 135 -51.05 -1.27 -6.70
N ASP A 136 -51.14 -1.15 -8.03
CA ASP A 136 -52.28 -0.48 -8.69
C ASP A 136 -53.61 -1.22 -8.43
N LYS A 137 -53.60 -2.56 -8.47
CA LYS A 137 -54.80 -3.37 -8.15
C LYS A 137 -55.25 -3.17 -6.71
N LEU A 138 -54.33 -3.17 -5.75
CA LEU A 138 -54.62 -2.95 -4.34
C LEU A 138 -55.18 -1.55 -4.09
N LYS A 139 -54.59 -0.53 -4.74
CA LYS A 139 -55.09 0.85 -4.68
C LYS A 139 -56.52 0.96 -5.19
N ARG A 140 -56.84 0.39 -6.36
CA ARG A 140 -58.20 0.37 -6.91
C ARG A 140 -59.19 -0.35 -5.99
N LEU A 141 -58.77 -1.45 -5.37
CA LEU A 141 -59.61 -2.18 -4.42
C LEU A 141 -59.91 -1.33 -3.17
N ALA A 142 -58.89 -0.67 -2.61
CA ALA A 142 -59.07 0.23 -1.48
C ALA A 142 -60.02 1.39 -1.81
N GLU A 143 -59.89 1.98 -3.00
CA GLU A 143 -60.81 3.02 -3.50
C GLU A 143 -62.25 2.51 -3.63
N LEU A 144 -62.44 1.28 -4.16
CA LEU A 144 -63.76 0.68 -4.28
C LEU A 144 -64.39 0.44 -2.90
N VAL A 145 -63.63 -0.07 -1.93
CA VAL A 145 -64.12 -0.27 -0.55
C VAL A 145 -64.53 1.06 0.06
N LYS A 146 -63.71 2.11 -0.06
CA LYS A 146 -64.05 3.46 0.41
C LYS A 146 -65.32 4.00 -0.25
N TYR A 147 -65.49 3.77 -1.54
CA TYR A 147 -66.70 4.18 -2.27
C TYR A 147 -67.95 3.46 -1.77
N GLN A 148 -67.88 2.16 -1.47
CA GLN A 148 -69.02 1.40 -0.95
C GLN A 148 -69.34 1.73 0.51
N LEU A 149 -68.33 2.04 1.31
CA LEU A 149 -68.49 2.39 2.73
C LEU A 149 -68.78 3.87 2.97
N ASN A 150 -68.89 4.68 1.91
CA ASN A 150 -69.15 6.11 2.03
C ASN A 150 -70.46 6.36 2.79
N PRO A 151 -70.41 6.98 4.01
CA PRO A 151 -71.60 7.19 4.84
C PRO A 151 -72.70 8.02 4.17
N ASP A 152 -72.37 8.88 3.22
CA ASP A 152 -73.34 9.73 2.52
C ASP A 152 -74.19 8.95 1.50
N ARG A 153 -73.77 7.74 1.13
CA ARG A 153 -74.54 6.85 0.26
C ARG A 153 -75.60 6.04 1.01
N PHE A 154 -75.59 6.07 2.35
CA PHE A 154 -76.56 5.36 3.18
C PHE A 154 -77.70 6.28 3.62
N VAL A 155 -78.92 5.75 3.63
CA VAL A 155 -80.12 6.48 4.08
C VAL A 155 -80.06 6.67 5.59
N LYS A 156 -80.13 7.93 6.04
CA LYS A 156 -80.10 8.29 7.48
C LYS A 156 -81.50 8.12 8.08
N VAL A 157 -81.70 7.11 8.92
CA VAL A 157 -82.97 6.81 9.60
C VAL A 157 -82.90 7.15 11.10
N LYS A 158 -83.99 7.71 11.66
CA LYS A 158 -84.04 8.16 13.07
C LYS A 158 -84.32 7.00 14.04
N PHE A 159 -85.37 6.21 13.82
CA PHE A 159 -85.75 5.06 14.66
C PHE A 159 -86.43 3.96 13.84
N SER A 160 -85.92 2.73 13.90
CA SER A 160 -86.42 1.50 13.26
C SER A 160 -85.89 0.29 14.07
N ASP A 161 -86.59 -0.85 14.01
CA ASP A 161 -86.22 -2.14 14.63
C ASP A 161 -85.09 -2.88 13.87
N GLU A 162 -84.65 -2.33 12.75
CA GLU A 162 -83.56 -2.87 11.93
C GLU A 162 -82.18 -2.60 12.53
N VAL A 163 -81.19 -3.42 12.12
CA VAL A 163 -79.78 -3.28 12.51
C VAL A 163 -79.23 -1.91 12.12
N LYS A 164 -78.77 -1.13 13.10
CA LYS A 164 -78.15 0.18 12.88
C LYS A 164 -76.64 0.11 12.98
N ILE A 165 -75.95 0.68 12.00
CA ILE A 165 -74.50 0.88 12.04
C ILE A 165 -74.24 2.37 12.25
N PRO A 166 -73.56 2.77 13.35
CA PRO A 166 -73.16 4.17 13.54
C PRO A 166 -72.23 4.65 12.43
N ILE A 167 -72.44 5.88 11.94
CA ILE A 167 -71.61 6.50 10.90
C ILE A 167 -70.13 6.53 11.31
N ASN A 168 -69.84 6.79 12.59
CA ASN A 168 -68.48 6.82 13.13
C ASN A 168 -67.76 5.48 12.95
N THR A 169 -68.47 4.34 12.95
CA THR A 169 -67.89 3.01 12.73
C THR A 169 -67.38 2.88 11.30
N LEU A 170 -68.13 3.38 10.31
CA LEU A 170 -67.71 3.38 8.91
C LEU A 170 -66.52 4.34 8.68
N GLN A 171 -66.55 5.51 9.32
CA GLN A 171 -65.45 6.47 9.26
C GLN A 171 -64.15 5.92 9.88
N LEU A 172 -64.25 5.23 11.02
CA LEU A 172 -63.11 4.55 11.64
C LEU A 172 -62.55 3.44 10.74
N LEU A 173 -63.41 2.69 10.05
CA LEU A 173 -62.98 1.65 9.12
C LEU A 173 -62.26 2.25 7.90
N ILE A 174 -62.78 3.34 7.32
CA ILE A 174 -62.11 4.07 6.23
C ILE A 174 -60.74 4.58 6.69
N LYS A 175 -60.68 5.21 7.89
CA LYS A 175 -59.43 5.70 8.47
C LYS A 175 -58.39 4.58 8.66
N LYS A 176 -58.80 3.40 9.13
CA LYS A 176 -57.91 2.24 9.25
C LYS A 176 -57.39 1.76 7.89
N ILE A 177 -58.22 1.77 6.87
CA ILE A 177 -57.79 1.44 5.50
C ILE A 177 -56.74 2.46 5.02
N ASP A 178 -56.91 3.74 5.34
CA ASP A 178 -55.94 4.79 5.02
C ASP A 178 -54.61 4.65 5.76
N GLU A 179 -54.64 4.26 7.03
CA GLU A 179 -53.44 4.16 7.87
C GLU A 179 -52.67 2.85 7.68
N GLU A 180 -53.38 1.73 7.50
CA GLU A 180 -52.78 0.38 7.49
C GLU A 180 -52.57 -0.18 6.08
N TYR A 181 -53.29 0.30 5.06
CA TYR A 181 -53.33 -0.31 3.72
C TYR A 181 -53.03 0.66 2.57
N VAL A 182 -52.58 1.88 2.84
CA VAL A 182 -52.08 2.78 1.80
C VAL A 182 -50.65 2.37 1.45
N LEU A 183 -50.53 1.70 0.30
CA LEU A 183 -49.30 1.60 -0.48
C LEU A 183 -49.02 2.92 -1.21
#